data_AF-A0A1C6A0C8-F1
#
_entry.id   AF-A0A1C6A0C8-F1
#
_cell.length_a   1.000
_cell.length_b   1.000
_cell.length_c   1.000
_cell.angle_alpha   90.00
_cell.angle_beta   90.00
_cell.angle_gamma   90.00
#
_symmetry.space_group_name_H-M   'P 1'
#
loop_
_entity.id
_entity.type
_entity.pdbx_description
1 polymer ?
#
loop_
_entity_poly.entity_id
_entity_poly.type
_entity_poly.pdbx_seq_one_letter_code
_entity_poly.pdbx_strand_id
1 'polypeptide(L)'
;MDKRIIIGADDSGFTLKEAVKEHLLKNGYDVTDVGTLSLDEPVVYYEVGRRVAKEVADKKFERGLLFCGTGMGVNLVANKFPGVYCGLCESVFAAKKCRIINNCNVLAMGGFIVGPKMGIEMAEAFLNTDFSYGFDLATPEFLQNAVKEIDQISADVLKEYSK
;
A
#
# COMPACT_ATOMS: atom_id res chain seq x y z
N MET A 1 2.72 -13.47 -9.16
CA MET A 1 2.77 -12.76 -7.87
C MET A 1 2.17 -13.65 -6.79
N ASP A 2 2.63 -13.55 -5.55
CA ASP A 2 1.92 -14.13 -4.40
C ASP A 2 0.48 -13.59 -4.37
N LYS A 3 -0.50 -14.49 -4.24
CA LYS A 3 -1.93 -14.13 -4.18
C LYS A 3 -2.39 -13.78 -2.76
N ARG A 4 -1.50 -13.87 -1.77
CA ARG A 4 -1.78 -13.49 -0.38
C ARG A 4 -1.62 -11.98 -0.21
N ILE A 5 -2.72 -11.32 0.09
CA ILE A 5 -2.77 -9.86 0.28
C ILE A 5 -3.24 -9.56 1.69
N ILE A 6 -2.51 -8.69 2.39
CA ILE A 6 -2.96 -8.13 3.66
C ILE A 6 -3.64 -6.78 3.42
N ILE A 7 -4.79 -6.56 4.05
CA ILE A 7 -5.53 -5.31 3.94
C ILE A 7 -5.94 -4.77 5.31
N GLY A 8 -6.24 -3.48 5.37
CA GLY A 8 -6.87 -2.90 6.56
C GLY A 8 -7.42 -1.50 6.32
N ALA A 9 -8.50 -1.18 7.02
CA ALA A 9 -9.10 0.14 7.03
C ALA A 9 -9.46 0.60 8.45
N ASP A 10 -9.47 1.92 8.67
CA ASP A 10 -10.30 2.49 9.73
C ASP A 10 -11.78 2.53 9.31
N ASP A 11 -12.63 3.11 10.16
CA ASP A 11 -14.07 3.28 9.87
C ASP A 11 -14.33 4.06 8.58
N SER A 12 -13.56 5.12 8.35
CA SER A 12 -13.68 6.01 7.20
C SER A 12 -13.29 5.34 5.87
N GLY A 13 -12.38 4.37 5.91
CA GLY A 13 -11.98 3.55 4.76
C GLY A 13 -12.76 2.25 4.60
N PHE A 14 -13.63 1.88 5.56
CA PHE A 14 -14.23 0.56 5.67
C PHE A 14 -15.00 0.12 4.40
N THR A 15 -15.90 0.98 3.91
CA THR A 15 -16.73 0.67 2.73
C THR A 15 -15.90 0.43 1.47
N LEU A 16 -14.85 1.25 1.26
CA LEU A 16 -13.96 1.10 0.12
C LEU A 16 -13.14 -0.20 0.22
N LYS A 17 -12.62 -0.49 1.42
CA LYS A 17 -11.89 -1.73 1.70
C LYS A 17 -12.76 -2.97 1.43
N GLU A 18 -14.00 -3.01 1.91
CA GLU A 18 -14.88 -4.15 1.71
C GLU A 18 -15.19 -4.39 0.22
N ALA A 19 -15.42 -3.33 -0.56
CA ALA A 19 -15.63 -3.46 -2.01
C ALA A 19 -14.40 -4.03 -2.72
N VAL A 20 -13.19 -3.57 -2.38
CA VAL A 20 -11.94 -4.11 -2.93
C VAL A 20 -11.72 -5.56 -2.47
N LYS A 21 -11.93 -5.85 -1.19
CA LYS A 21 -11.81 -7.19 -0.61
C LYS A 21 -12.72 -8.20 -1.32
N GLU A 22 -14.00 -7.86 -1.50
CA GLU A 22 -14.96 -8.72 -2.18
C GLU A 22 -14.50 -9.04 -3.61
N HIS A 23 -14.02 -8.03 -4.34
CA HIS A 23 -13.49 -8.23 -5.68
C HIS A 23 -12.25 -9.15 -5.69
N LEU A 24 -11.29 -8.91 -4.79
CA LEU A 24 -10.09 -9.73 -4.70
C LEU A 24 -10.41 -11.19 -4.37
N LEU A 25 -11.31 -11.44 -3.42
CA LEU A 25 -11.76 -12.79 -3.08
C LEU A 25 -12.41 -13.49 -4.29
N LYS A 26 -13.28 -12.79 -5.03
CA LYS A 26 -13.90 -13.32 -6.27
C LYS A 26 -12.88 -13.68 -7.35
N ASN A 27 -11.72 -13.00 -7.37
CA ASN A 27 -10.63 -13.25 -8.32
C ASN A 27 -9.56 -14.21 -7.78
N GLY A 28 -9.86 -14.90 -6.67
CA GLY A 28 -9.03 -15.98 -6.12
C GLY A 28 -7.78 -15.50 -5.40
N TYR A 29 -7.78 -14.27 -4.88
CA TYR A 29 -6.78 -13.83 -3.91
C TYR A 29 -7.11 -14.38 -2.51
N ASP A 30 -6.08 -14.63 -1.73
CA ASP A 30 -6.18 -14.96 -0.30
C ASP A 30 -6.00 -13.67 0.50
N VAL A 31 -7.07 -13.17 1.12
CA VAL A 31 -7.10 -11.83 1.71
C VAL A 31 -7.16 -11.92 3.23
N THR A 32 -6.10 -11.42 3.89
CA THR A 32 -6.04 -11.25 5.35
C THR A 32 -6.42 -9.82 5.71
N ASP A 33 -7.50 -9.64 6.46
CA ASP A 33 -8.01 -8.32 6.86
C ASP A 33 -7.73 -8.07 8.35
N VAL A 34 -6.92 -7.05 8.65
CA VAL A 34 -6.45 -6.72 10.01
C VAL A 34 -6.99 -5.38 10.52
N GLY A 35 -7.90 -4.76 9.77
CA GLY A 35 -8.51 -3.47 10.12
C GLY A 35 -9.85 -3.59 10.84
N THR A 36 -10.70 -2.59 10.66
CA THR A 36 -12.11 -2.63 11.07
C THR A 36 -12.85 -3.75 10.33
N LEU A 37 -13.44 -4.70 11.06
CA LEU A 37 -14.26 -5.79 10.50
C LEU A 37 -15.77 -5.53 10.62
N SER A 38 -16.18 -4.69 11.57
CA SER A 38 -17.53 -4.15 11.73
C SER A 38 -17.44 -2.70 12.17
N LEU A 39 -18.37 -1.85 11.73
CA LEU A 39 -18.43 -0.44 12.16
C LEU A 39 -18.77 -0.27 13.65
N ASP A 40 -19.26 -1.30 14.32
CA ASP A 40 -19.51 -1.30 15.76
C ASP A 40 -18.20 -1.37 16.58
N GLU A 41 -17.13 -1.90 15.99
CA GLU A 41 -15.82 -2.08 16.63
C GLU A 41 -14.69 -1.53 15.73
N PRO A 42 -14.61 -0.21 15.53
CA PRO A 42 -13.67 0.39 14.60
C PRO A 42 -12.23 0.32 15.13
N VAL A 43 -11.30 0.05 14.21
CA VAL A 43 -9.86 0.14 14.47
C VAL A 43 -9.36 1.49 13.96
N VAL A 44 -8.65 2.23 14.79
CA VAL A 44 -8.08 3.54 14.46
C VAL A 44 -6.97 3.44 13.41
N TYR A 45 -6.87 4.42 12.51
CA TYR A 45 -5.98 4.39 11.33
C TYR A 45 -4.52 4.05 11.64
N TYR A 46 -3.97 4.54 12.76
CA TYR A 46 -2.57 4.31 13.11
C TYR A 46 -2.29 2.89 13.57
N GLU A 47 -3.30 2.20 14.10
CA GLU A 47 -3.19 0.80 14.47
C GLU A 47 -3.35 -0.09 13.23
N VAL A 48 -4.28 0.26 12.34
CA VAL A 48 -4.44 -0.41 11.04
C VAL A 48 -3.16 -0.32 10.21
N GLY A 49 -2.61 0.89 10.06
CA GLY A 49 -1.35 1.13 9.34
C GLY A 49 -0.20 0.33 9.94
N ARG A 50 -0.08 0.28 11.27
CA ARG A 50 0.93 -0.51 11.99
C ARG A 50 0.82 -2.00 11.70
N ARG A 51 -0.39 -2.57 11.78
CA ARG A 51 -0.62 -4.01 11.57
C ARG A 51 -0.22 -4.45 10.16
N VAL A 52 -0.69 -3.73 9.14
CA VAL A 52 -0.35 -4.04 7.74
C VAL A 52 1.15 -3.86 7.49
N ALA A 53 1.69 -2.71 7.86
CA ALA A 53 3.09 -2.38 7.58
C ALA A 53 4.07 -3.31 8.30
N LYS A 54 3.76 -3.74 9.53
CA LYS A 54 4.57 -4.72 10.26
C LYS A 54 4.68 -6.04 9.51
N GLU A 55 3.57 -6.61 9.05
CA GLU A 55 3.58 -7.91 8.40
C GLU A 55 4.26 -7.87 7.02
N VAL A 56 4.21 -6.72 6.33
CA VAL A 56 4.96 -6.48 5.09
C VAL A 56 6.46 -6.30 5.39
N ALA A 57 6.82 -5.52 6.40
CA ALA A 57 8.22 -5.33 6.82
C ALA A 57 8.88 -6.66 7.26
N ASP A 58 8.12 -7.50 7.96
CA ASP A 58 8.52 -8.85 8.38
C ASP A 58 8.53 -9.87 7.23
N LYS A 59 8.20 -9.45 6.00
CA LYS A 59 8.16 -10.27 4.78
C LYS A 59 7.17 -11.44 4.83
N LYS A 60 6.15 -11.36 5.67
CA LYS A 60 5.07 -12.36 5.72
C LYS A 60 4.08 -12.18 4.57
N PHE A 61 3.93 -10.94 4.11
CA PHE A 61 3.18 -10.56 2.91
C PHE A 61 4.05 -9.73 1.98
N GLU A 62 3.97 -9.99 0.67
CA GLU A 62 4.68 -9.18 -0.33
C GLU A 62 3.98 -7.85 -0.64
N ARG A 63 2.65 -7.80 -0.46
CA ARG A 63 1.81 -6.65 -0.81
C ARG A 63 0.76 -6.37 0.26
N GLY A 64 0.51 -5.09 0.51
CA GLY A 64 -0.55 -4.62 1.39
C GLY A 64 -1.43 -3.53 0.76
N LEU A 65 -2.71 -3.48 1.15
CA LEU A 65 -3.63 -2.39 0.80
C LEU A 65 -4.17 -1.72 2.06
N LEU A 66 -4.07 -0.40 2.13
CA LEU A 66 -4.50 0.40 3.28
C LEU A 66 -5.57 1.40 2.86
N PHE A 67 -6.54 1.61 3.74
CA PHE A 67 -7.65 2.52 3.50
C PHE A 67 -7.88 3.38 4.74
N CYS A 68 -8.07 4.68 4.53
CA CYS A 68 -8.72 5.53 5.54
C CYS A 68 -9.55 6.61 4.85
N GLY A 69 -10.00 7.65 5.55
CA GLY A 69 -10.76 8.74 4.91
C GLY A 69 -10.07 9.34 3.67
N THR A 70 -8.80 9.77 3.82
CA THR A 70 -8.00 10.32 2.70
C THR A 70 -6.85 9.40 2.26
N GLY A 71 -6.61 8.30 2.97
CA GLY A 71 -5.43 7.46 2.81
C GLY A 71 -4.14 8.01 3.45
N MET A 72 -4.11 9.28 3.86
CA MET A 72 -2.89 9.94 4.37
C MET A 72 -2.40 9.36 5.70
N GLY A 73 -3.27 9.18 6.68
CA GLY A 73 -2.87 8.74 8.02
C GLY A 73 -2.23 7.34 8.01
N VAL A 74 -2.86 6.40 7.31
CA VAL A 74 -2.34 5.03 7.15
C VAL A 74 -1.04 5.01 6.35
N ASN A 75 -0.91 5.87 5.33
CA ASN A 75 0.32 6.03 4.54
C ASN A 75 1.50 6.50 5.40
N LEU A 76 1.30 7.56 6.19
CA LEU A 76 2.32 8.13 7.06
C LEU A 76 2.85 7.09 8.06
N VAL A 77 1.94 6.29 8.63
CA VAL A 77 2.28 5.23 9.59
C VAL A 77 3.03 4.10 8.90
N ALA A 78 2.55 3.64 7.74
CA ALA A 78 3.16 2.52 7.04
C ALA A 78 4.60 2.81 6.63
N ASN A 79 4.89 4.02 6.14
CA ASN A 79 6.24 4.45 5.77
C ASN A 79 7.20 4.62 6.97
N LYS A 80 6.76 4.42 8.22
CA LYS A 80 7.66 4.34 9.40
C LYS A 80 8.30 2.97 9.57
N PHE A 81 7.84 1.95 8.84
CA PHE A 81 8.36 0.59 8.95
C PHE A 81 9.47 0.37 7.93
N PRO A 82 10.66 -0.11 8.35
CA PRO A 82 11.76 -0.39 7.43
C PRO A 82 11.33 -1.35 6.31
N GLY A 83 11.72 -1.02 5.07
CA GLY A 83 11.38 -1.80 3.89
C GLY A 83 9.92 -1.68 3.43
N VAL A 84 9.09 -0.85 4.07
CA VAL A 84 7.75 -0.52 3.59
C VAL A 84 7.80 0.75 2.75
N TYR A 85 7.35 0.61 1.51
CA TYR A 85 7.17 1.69 0.56
C TYR A 85 5.67 1.83 0.30
N CYS A 86 5.03 2.73 1.04
CA CYS A 86 3.61 2.98 0.90
C CYS A 86 3.36 4.17 -0.03
N GLY A 87 2.69 3.94 -1.16
CA GLY A 87 2.22 4.99 -2.06
C GLY A 87 0.80 5.41 -1.72
N LEU A 88 0.56 6.69 -1.49
CA LEU A 88 -0.79 7.26 -1.44
C LEU A 88 -1.21 7.61 -2.87
N CYS A 89 -2.28 7.00 -3.37
CA CYS A 89 -2.72 7.21 -4.74
C CYS A 89 -4.23 7.49 -4.81
N GLU A 90 -4.61 8.30 -5.79
CA GLU A 90 -5.99 8.74 -6.01
C GLU A 90 -6.45 8.47 -7.46
N SER A 91 -5.67 7.69 -8.22
CA SER A 91 -6.00 7.27 -9.58
C SER A 91 -5.34 5.94 -9.95
N VAL A 92 -5.91 5.26 -10.95
CA VAL A 92 -5.34 4.02 -11.52
C VAL A 92 -3.93 4.26 -12.07
N PHE A 93 -3.70 5.42 -12.70
CA PHE A 93 -2.39 5.81 -13.20
C PHE A 93 -1.36 5.90 -12.08
N ALA A 94 -1.70 6.60 -10.98
CA ALA A 94 -0.80 6.72 -9.83
C ALA A 94 -0.53 5.36 -9.16
N ALA A 95 -1.56 4.53 -8.98
CA ALA A 95 -1.42 3.18 -8.41
C ALA A 95 -0.51 2.27 -9.25
N LYS A 96 -0.60 2.37 -10.59
CA LYS A 96 0.32 1.69 -11.50
C LYS A 96 1.75 2.25 -11.40
N LYS A 97 1.90 3.58 -11.40
CA LYS A 97 3.22 4.22 -11.43
C LYS A 97 3.98 4.11 -10.12
N CYS A 98 3.31 4.08 -8.97
CA CYS A 98 4.00 3.86 -7.70
C CYS A 98 4.66 2.47 -7.64
N ARG A 99 4.10 1.46 -8.31
CA ARG A 99 4.75 0.15 -8.50
C ARG A 99 5.93 0.22 -9.44
N ILE A 100 5.77 0.83 -10.61
CA ILE A 100 6.81 0.86 -11.64
C ILE A 100 8.02 1.67 -11.17
N ILE A 101 7.77 2.86 -10.64
CA ILE A 101 8.80 3.87 -10.38
C ILE A 101 9.41 3.67 -8.98
N ASN A 102 8.58 3.42 -7.97
CA ASN A 102 8.99 3.46 -6.57
C ASN A 102 9.00 2.08 -5.88
N ASN A 103 8.65 1.03 -6.61
CA ASN A 103 8.50 -0.32 -6.06
C ASN A 103 7.60 -0.37 -4.81
N CYS A 104 6.56 0.46 -4.71
CA CYS A 104 5.70 0.55 -3.53
C CYS A 104 5.06 -0.79 -3.16
N ASN A 105 5.43 -1.44 -2.06
CA ASN A 105 4.83 -2.72 -1.64
C ASN A 105 3.52 -2.54 -0.86
N VAL A 106 3.15 -1.30 -0.53
CA VAL A 106 1.83 -0.97 0.05
C VAL A 106 1.15 0.14 -0.75
N LEU A 107 -0.15 0.01 -0.99
CA LEU A 107 -0.98 1.05 -1.60
C LEU A 107 -1.95 1.60 -0.56
N ALA A 108 -1.96 2.91 -0.36
CA ALA A 108 -2.94 3.62 0.46
C ALA A 108 -3.99 4.33 -0.43
N MET A 109 -5.26 4.22 -0.03
CA MET A 109 -6.41 4.83 -0.72
C MET A 109 -7.34 5.55 0.26
N GLY A 110 -8.03 6.58 -0.22
CA GLY A 110 -8.97 7.39 0.56
C GLY A 110 -10.43 7.06 0.27
N GLY A 111 -11.19 6.59 1.26
CA GLY A 111 -12.63 6.31 1.16
C GLY A 111 -13.50 7.54 0.87
N PHE A 112 -13.03 8.74 1.19
CA PHE A 112 -13.68 10.01 0.85
C PHE A 112 -13.27 10.54 -0.53
N ILE A 113 -12.24 9.94 -1.14
CA ILE A 113 -11.59 10.45 -2.35
C ILE A 113 -11.94 9.61 -3.57
N VAL A 114 -11.85 8.28 -3.43
CA VAL A 114 -12.06 7.35 -4.55
C VAL A 114 -13.31 6.49 -4.33
N GLY A 115 -14.12 6.36 -5.37
CA GLY A 115 -15.30 5.49 -5.36
C GLY A 115 -14.93 4.00 -5.49
N PRO A 116 -15.81 3.06 -5.09
CA PRO A 116 -15.52 1.63 -5.06
C PRO A 116 -14.98 1.05 -6.36
N LYS A 117 -15.58 1.38 -7.51
CA LYS A 117 -15.13 0.89 -8.82
C LYS A 117 -13.69 1.34 -9.13
N MET A 118 -13.38 2.61 -8.86
CA MET A 118 -12.03 3.14 -9.07
C MET A 118 -11.02 2.50 -8.09
N GLY A 119 -11.41 2.29 -6.83
CA GLY A 119 -10.57 1.58 -5.86
C GLY A 119 -10.24 0.15 -6.26
N ILE A 120 -11.20 -0.58 -6.85
CA ILE A 120 -10.97 -1.90 -7.43
C ILE A 120 -9.96 -1.84 -8.58
N GLU A 121 -10.18 -0.95 -9.55
CA GLU A 121 -9.26 -0.78 -10.69
C GLU A 121 -7.84 -0.35 -10.24
N MET A 122 -7.74 0.47 -9.20
CA MET A 122 -6.47 0.87 -8.60
C MET A 122 -5.77 -0.31 -7.93
N ALA A 123 -6.49 -1.11 -7.15
CA ALA A 123 -5.95 -2.30 -6.51
C ALA A 123 -5.45 -3.31 -7.56
N GLU A 124 -6.23 -3.56 -8.61
CA GLU A 124 -5.80 -4.44 -9.71
C GLU A 124 -4.58 -3.91 -10.45
N ALA A 125 -4.55 -2.63 -10.79
CA ALA A 125 -3.41 -2.02 -11.45
C ALA A 125 -2.15 -2.14 -10.58
N PHE A 126 -2.25 -1.92 -9.28
CA PHE A 126 -1.15 -2.07 -8.34
C PHE A 126 -0.68 -3.53 -8.22
N LEU A 127 -1.60 -4.47 -8.03
CA LEU A 127 -1.26 -5.88 -7.82
C LEU A 127 -0.74 -6.57 -9.08
N ASN A 128 -1.15 -6.13 -10.27
CA ASN A 128 -0.74 -6.73 -11.55
C ASN A 128 0.46 -6.03 -12.22
N THR A 129 1.08 -5.04 -11.56
CA THR A 129 2.18 -4.27 -12.14
C THR A 129 3.53 -4.65 -11.56
N ASP A 130 4.41 -5.11 -12.45
CA ASP A 130 5.80 -5.39 -12.14
C ASP A 130 6.61 -4.12 -11.91
N PHE A 131 7.64 -4.23 -11.06
CA PHE A 131 8.54 -3.12 -10.78
C PHE A 131 9.49 -2.87 -11.96
N SER A 132 9.83 -1.60 -12.21
CA SER A 132 10.89 -1.12 -13.11
C SER A 132 10.63 -1.27 -14.62
N TYR A 133 9.51 -1.86 -15.05
CA TYR A 133 9.17 -2.03 -16.46
C TYR A 133 7.91 -1.23 -16.86
N GLY A 134 7.79 -0.87 -18.14
CA GLY A 134 6.62 -0.16 -18.67
C GLY A 134 6.59 1.36 -18.38
N PHE A 135 7.77 1.99 -18.34
CA PHE A 135 7.91 3.44 -18.23
C PHE A 135 8.97 3.99 -19.17
N ASP A 136 8.53 4.71 -20.20
CA ASP A 136 9.42 5.12 -21.30
C ASP A 136 10.38 6.26 -20.94
N LEU A 137 10.16 6.92 -19.81
CA LEU A 137 10.96 8.07 -19.37
C LEU A 137 12.17 7.68 -18.52
N ALA A 138 12.32 6.40 -18.16
CA ALA A 138 13.46 5.91 -17.39
C ALA A 138 13.75 4.43 -17.68
N THR A 139 15.02 4.04 -17.65
CA THR A 139 15.38 2.63 -17.82
C THR A 139 15.07 1.82 -16.54
N PRO A 140 14.85 0.51 -16.65
CA PRO A 140 14.69 -0.36 -15.48
C PRO A 140 15.87 -0.25 -14.49
N GLU A 141 17.10 -0.14 -14.99
CA GLU A 141 18.31 -0.02 -14.16
C GLU A 141 18.31 1.27 -13.36
N PHE A 142 17.88 2.38 -13.96
CA PHE A 142 17.74 3.65 -13.25
C PHE A 142 16.76 3.54 -12.10
N LEU A 143 15.58 2.95 -12.34
CA LEU A 143 14.54 2.78 -11.32
C LEU A 143 14.98 1.84 -10.19
N GLN A 144 15.66 0.75 -10.53
CA GLN A 144 16.22 -0.19 -9.55
C GLN A 144 17.30 0.47 -8.68
N ASN A 145 18.14 1.33 -9.27
CA ASN A 145 19.13 2.08 -8.51
C ASN A 145 18.47 3.17 -7.64
N ALA A 146 17.45 3.87 -8.14
CA ALA A 146 16.73 4.88 -7.37
C ALA A 146 16.12 4.31 -6.07
N VAL A 147 15.55 3.10 -6.11
CA VAL A 147 15.03 2.45 -4.89
C VAL A 147 16.14 2.17 -3.88
N LYS A 148 17.33 1.72 -4.33
CA LYS A 148 18.49 1.50 -3.44
C LYS A 148 18.96 2.81 -2.79
N GLU A 149 18.96 3.91 -3.55
CA GLU A 149 19.30 5.23 -3.01
C GLU A 149 18.26 5.68 -1.96
N ILE A 150 16.96 5.44 -2.17
CA ILE A 150 15.93 5.76 -1.18
C ILE A 150 16.10 4.93 0.11
N ASP A 151 16.41 3.64 0.00
CA ASP A 151 16.73 2.80 1.16
C ASP A 151 17.93 3.38 1.94
N GLN A 152 18.95 3.85 1.22
CA GLN A 152 20.14 4.43 1.82
C GLN A 152 19.85 5.73 2.58
N ILE A 153 18.95 6.59 2.07
CA ILE A 153 18.52 7.81 2.76
C ILE A 153 17.98 7.48 4.16
N SER A 154 17.14 6.44 4.27
CA SER A 154 16.57 6.04 5.57
C SER A 154 17.65 5.60 6.56
N ALA A 155 18.65 4.85 6.08
CA ALA A 155 19.77 4.41 6.90
C ALA A 155 20.67 5.59 7.35
N ASP A 156 20.85 6.58 6.49
CA ASP A 156 21.70 7.74 6.78
C ASP A 156 21.00 8.69 7.77
N VAL A 157 19.70 8.96 7.59
CA VAL A 157 18.88 9.72 8.54
C VAL A 157 18.92 9.09 9.93
N LEU A 158 18.78 7.77 10.04
CA LEU A 158 18.87 7.09 11.34
C LEU A 158 20.24 7.29 12.00
N LYS A 159 21.34 7.28 11.25
CA LYS A 159 22.67 7.54 11.81
C LYS A 159 22.86 9.00 12.23
N GLU A 160 22.30 9.94 11.47
CA GLU A 160 22.45 11.37 11.70
C GLU A 160 21.68 11.84 12.94
N TYR A 161 20.43 11.38 13.09
CA TYR A 161 19.50 11.87 14.13
C TYR A 161 19.35 10.94 15.35
N SER A 162 20.10 9.85 15.44
CA SER A 162 20.16 8.99 16.66
C SER A 162 21.20 9.48 17.69
N LYS A 163 21.67 10.72 17.58
CA LYS A 163 22.52 11.41 18.57
C LYS A 163 21.68 12.32 19.45
#